data_AF-A0A7C6YVA2-F1
#
_entry.id   AF-A0A7C6YVA2-F1
#
_cell.length_a   1.000
_cell.length_b   1.000
_cell.length_c   1.000
_cell.angle_alpha   90.00
_cell.angle_beta   90.00
_cell.angle_gamma   90.00
#
_symmetry.space_group_name_H-M   'P 1'
#
loop_
_entity.id
_entity.type
_entity.pdbx_description
1 polymer ?
#
loop_
_entity_poly.entity_id
_entity_poly.type
_entity_poly.pdbx_seq_one_letter_code
_entity_poly.pdbx_strand_id
1 'polypeptide(L)' 'MWEKREAPLGIFDSGVGGLTVVREILKQMPHESILYYADTA' A
#
# COMPACT_ATOMS: atom_id res chain seq x y z
N MET A 1 -9.14 -8.54 -21.96
CA MET A 1 -8.42 -9.08 -20.77
C MET A 1 -7.55 -7.95 -20.26
N TRP A 2 -7.68 -7.52 -19.00
CA TRP A 2 -6.73 -6.56 -18.44
C TRP A 2 -5.40 -7.26 -18.24
N GLU A 3 -4.34 -6.66 -18.75
CA GLU A 3 -2.98 -7.12 -18.52
C GLU A 3 -2.65 -6.91 -17.05
N LYS A 4 -2.33 -7.99 -16.35
CA LYS A 4 -1.99 -7.96 -14.93
C LYS A 4 -0.63 -7.27 -14.79
N ARG A 5 -0.62 -6.04 -14.28
CA ARG A 5 0.62 -5.29 -14.02
C ARG A 5 1.16 -5.71 -12.66
N GLU A 6 2.41 -6.20 -12.61
CA GLU A 6 3.14 -6.49 -11.36
C GLU A 6 3.70 -5.21 -10.71
N ALA A 7 2.91 -4.13 -10.72
CA ALA A 7 3.30 -2.88 -10.08
C ALA A 7 2.85 -2.88 -8.61
N PRO A 8 3.62 -2.27 -7.70
CA PRO A 8 3.22 -2.18 -6.30
C PRO A 8 1.98 -1.31 -6.11
N LEU A 9 1.20 -1.62 -5.09
CA LEU A 9 0.12 -0.77 -4.59
C LEU A 9 0.72 0.46 -3.90
N GLY A 10 0.54 1.63 -4.51
CA GLY A 10 0.92 2.91 -3.91
C GLY A 10 -0.10 3.36 -2.87
N ILE A 11 0.38 3.69 -1.67
CA ILE A 11 -0.43 4.26 -0.58
C ILE A 11 0.21 5.58 -0.17
N PHE A 12 -0.59 6.65 -0.18
CA PHE A 12 -0.18 7.98 0.22
C PHE A 12 -0.92 8.38 1.49
N ASP A 13 -0.19 8.84 2.50
CA ASP A 13 -0.74 9.34 3.77
C ASP A 13 -0.02 10.63 4.20
N SER A 14 -0.64 11.42 5.08
CA SER A 14 0.00 12.60 5.65
C SER A 14 0.89 12.27 6.88
N GLY A 15 0.94 11.01 7.30
CA GLY A 15 1.61 10.61 8.53
C GLY A 15 1.86 9.10 8.66
N VAL A 16 1.89 8.62 9.89
CA VAL A 16 2.05 7.18 10.22
C VAL A 16 0.70 6.47 10.40
N GLY A 17 -0.42 7.20 10.38
CA GLY A 17 -1.76 6.66 10.61
C GLY A 17 -2.19 5.66 9.53
N GLY A 18 -1.77 5.89 8.28
CA GLY A 18 -2.03 5.03 7.13
C GLY A 18 -1.39 3.64 7.22
N LEU A 19 -0.45 3.41 8.14
CA LEU A 19 0.08 2.06 8.39
C LEU A 19 -0.98 1.08 8.93
N THR A 20 -2.06 1.59 9.54
CA THR A 20 -3.20 0.75 9.94
C THR A 20 -3.90 0.12 8.73
N VAL A 21 -4.02 0.88 7.64
CA VAL A 21 -4.58 0.42 6.36
C VAL A 21 -3.62 -0.55 5.68
N VAL A 22 -2.32 -0.24 5.63
CA VAL A 22 -1.27 -1.15 5.11
C VAL A 22 -1.35 -2.50 5.82
N ARG A 23 -1.49 -2.50 7.16
CA ARG A 23 -1.57 -3.72 7.95
C ARG A 23 -2.79 -4.56 7.59
N GLU A 24 -3.93 -3.94 7.31
CA GLU A 24 -5.14 -4.67 6.94
C GLU A 24 -5.05 -5.24 5.52
N ILE A 25 -4.43 -4.50 4.59
CA ILE A 25 -4.14 -4.98 3.23
C ILE A 25 -3.25 -6.21 3.29
N LEU A 26 -2.15 -6.17 4.04
CA LEU A 26 -1.22 -7.30 4.15
C LEU A 26 -1.85 -8.55 4.80
N LYS A 27 -2.88 -8.39 5.64
CA LYS A 27 -3.62 -9.56 6.17
C LYS A 27 -4.45 -10.25 5.10
N GLN A 28 -5.10 -9.47 4.22
CA GLN A 28 -5.99 -10.00 3.19
C GLN A 28 -5.22 -10.40 1.92
N MET A 29 -4.10 -9.72 1.66
CA MET A 29 -3.26 -9.86 0.47
C MET A 29 -1.78 -9.94 0.90
N PRO A 30 -1.36 -11.06 1.52
CA PRO A 30 -0.03 -11.19 2.13
C PRO A 30 1.14 -11.17 1.14
N HIS A 31 0.86 -11.27 -0.17
CA HIS A 31 1.86 -11.25 -1.24
C HIS A 31 1.86 -9.95 -2.04
N GLU A 32 1.05 -8.96 -1.64
CA GLU A 32 0.98 -7.68 -2.35
C GLU A 32 2.24 -6.86 -2.09
N SER A 33 2.77 -6.25 -3.15
CA SER A 33 3.88 -5.31 -3.02
C SER A 33 3.30 -3.93 -2.73
N ILE A 34 3.74 -3.28 -1.66
CA ILE A 34 3.18 -1.99 -1.22
C ILE A 34 4.28 -0.93 -1.18
N LEU A 35 4.02 0.22 -1.79
CA LEU A 35 4.82 1.43 -1.66
C LEU A 35 4.05 2.43 -0.80
N TYR A 36 4.45 2.60 0.45
CA TYR A 36 3.87 3.59 1.36
C TYR A 36 4.69 4.88 1.33
N TYR A 37 4.06 5.98 0.96
CA TYR A 37 4.65 7.31 0.97
C TYR A 37 3.90 8.18 1.98
N ALA A 38 4.61 8.64 3.01
CA ALA A 38 4.08 9.61 3.95
C ALA A 38 4.63 11.00 3.63
N ASP A 39 3.75 11.96 3.39
CA ASP A 39 4.12 13.37 3.24
C ASP A 39 4.19 14.04 4.61
N THR A 40 5.14 13.59 5.42
CA THR A 40 5.49 14.24 6.70
C THR A 40 6.61 15.24 6.44
N ALA A 41 6.33 16.52 6.70
CA ALA A 41 7.30 17.62 6.63
C ALA A 41 8.40 17.54 7.69
#